data_AF-A0A9D1EZE8-F1
#
_entry.id   AF-A0A9D1EZE8-F1
#
_cell.length_a   1.000
_cell.length_b   1.000
_cell.length_c   1.000
_cell.angle_alpha   90.00
_cell.angle_beta   90.00
_cell.angle_gamma   90.00
#
_symmetry.space_group_name_H-M   'P 1'
#
loop_
_entity.id
_entity.type
_entity.pdbx_description
1 polymer ?
#
loop_
_entity_poly.entity_id
_entity_poly.type
_entity_poly.pdbx_seq_one_letter_code
_entity_poly.pdbx_strand_id
1 'polypeptide(L)'
;MVRNNMCPISIQNNSEQYKKQNILVKAGAVAAGGAVYGTAKYALTRNFCKPLARGITKYSKEADSVVLNKAVNAVSKEPAFADLTIIDFDKIPKIKSPKLEEHVKDFHASIPPKYINRNSYPKEMLEQDVIVSNKLKNMYPKWAKPFESMRDFYTQEVRYAIQEGRTAMVFSDKKVLVNLKKLPAATFHEIGHLMNPKFNHAAKKIKKALPYIVCGSLLTSKKTEGEGYKNKFDKFIGILRNNAPLAAMGVLAPLVGTEILASYKGEKLVKPHIDAKTLNSVKNLNCCAAATYIVSLLATGASLWAALRVKDIITAPSGHKNIQKV
;
A
#
# COMPACT_ATOMS: atom_id res chain seq x y z
N MET A 1 -54.89 -9.74 52.23
CA MET A 1 -55.01 -8.67 51.23
C MET A 1 -53.88 -7.67 51.45
N VAL A 2 -52.78 -7.80 50.72
CA VAL A 2 -51.69 -6.81 50.70
C VAL A 2 -51.84 -6.07 49.38
N ARG A 3 -52.32 -4.81 49.43
CA ARG A 3 -52.39 -3.95 48.24
C ARG A 3 -51.03 -3.28 48.08
N ASN A 4 -50.29 -3.73 47.08
CA ASN A 4 -49.10 -3.03 46.59
C ASN A 4 -49.51 -1.69 45.98
N ASN A 5 -49.07 -0.59 46.59
CA ASN A 5 -49.08 0.73 45.96
C ASN A 5 -48.00 0.75 44.87
N MET A 6 -48.38 0.44 43.63
CA MET A 6 -47.53 0.72 42.47
C MET A 6 -47.71 2.20 42.07
N CYS A 7 -46.63 2.95 42.23
CA CYS A 7 -46.44 4.26 41.64
C CYS A 7 -46.54 4.12 40.10
N PRO A 8 -47.37 4.92 39.40
CA PRO A 8 -47.44 4.84 37.95
C PRO A 8 -46.11 5.34 37.36
N ILE A 9 -45.29 4.41 36.86
CA ILE A 9 -44.17 4.72 35.98
C ILE A 9 -44.80 5.27 34.70
N SER A 10 -44.78 6.59 34.52
CA SER A 10 -45.07 7.19 33.22
C SER A 10 -43.97 6.72 32.26
N ILE A 11 -44.31 5.81 31.36
CA ILE A 11 -43.49 5.54 30.19
C ILE A 11 -43.58 6.80 29.33
N GLN A 12 -42.64 7.74 29.51
CA GLN A 12 -42.43 8.79 28.53
C GLN A 12 -42.01 8.09 27.24
N ASN A 13 -42.95 8.01 26.30
CA ASN A 13 -42.65 7.74 24.90
C ASN A 13 -41.75 8.87 24.40
N ASN A 14 -40.44 8.73 24.59
CA ASN A 14 -39.43 9.49 23.87
C ASN A 14 -39.36 8.97 22.43
N SER A 15 -40.47 9.08 21.71
CA SER A 15 -40.47 9.09 20.25
C SER A 15 -40.03 10.47 19.78
N GLU A 16 -38.84 10.93 20.20
CA GLU A 16 -38.13 11.93 19.43
C GLU A 16 -37.82 11.26 18.09
N GLN A 17 -38.61 11.58 17.07
CA GLN A 17 -38.29 11.23 15.69
C GLN A 17 -36.92 11.81 15.39
N TYR A 18 -35.89 10.97 15.48
CA TYR A 18 -34.55 11.29 15.02
C TYR A 18 -34.66 11.84 13.60
N LYS A 19 -34.46 13.16 13.43
CA LYS A 19 -34.49 13.80 12.12
C LYS A 19 -33.49 13.08 11.23
N LYS A 20 -33.97 12.46 10.14
CA LYS A 20 -33.10 11.90 9.09
C LYS A 20 -32.14 13.00 8.68
N GLN A 21 -30.85 12.80 8.95
CA GLN A 21 -29.82 13.76 8.59
C GLN A 21 -29.83 14.04 7.09
N ASN A 22 -29.67 15.32 6.74
CA ASN A 22 -29.56 15.79 5.37
C ASN A 22 -28.46 15.01 4.63
N ILE A 23 -28.75 14.61 3.39
CA ILE A 23 -27.83 13.88 2.53
C ILE A 23 -26.50 14.64 2.32
N LEU A 24 -26.53 15.96 2.31
CA LEU A 24 -25.33 16.81 2.22
C LEU A 24 -24.44 16.68 3.46
N VAL A 25 -25.02 16.58 4.65
CA VAL A 25 -24.27 16.36 5.91
C VAL A 25 -23.61 14.99 5.89
N LYS A 26 -24.32 13.96 5.43
CA LYS A 26 -23.75 12.60 5.28
C LYS A 26 -22.63 12.57 4.26
N ALA A 27 -22.81 13.20 3.09
CA ALA A 27 -21.78 13.30 2.06
C ALA A 27 -20.54 14.06 2.56
N GLY A 28 -20.74 15.17 3.26
CA GLY A 28 -19.67 15.95 3.90
C GLY A 28 -18.91 15.13 4.95
N ALA A 29 -19.60 14.35 5.78
CA ALA A 29 -18.98 13.48 6.77
C ALA A 29 -18.14 12.36 6.13
N VAL A 30 -18.62 11.76 5.03
CA VAL A 30 -17.87 10.76 4.25
C VAL A 30 -16.60 11.40 3.68
N ALA A 31 -16.70 12.59 3.09
CA ALA A 31 -15.57 13.31 2.54
C ALA A 31 -14.54 13.69 3.61
N ALA A 32 -14.99 14.20 4.76
CA ALA A 32 -14.14 14.51 5.91
C ALA A 32 -13.42 13.27 6.44
N GLY A 33 -14.14 12.15 6.61
CA GLY A 33 -13.54 10.87 6.99
C GLY A 33 -12.51 10.38 5.98
N GLY A 34 -12.80 10.47 4.68
CA GLY A 34 -11.87 10.13 3.61
C GLY A 34 -10.60 11.00 3.62
N ALA A 35 -10.74 12.30 3.84
CA ALA A 35 -9.61 13.22 3.98
C ALA A 35 -8.73 12.86 5.17
N VAL A 36 -9.33 12.60 6.35
CA VAL A 36 -8.63 12.16 7.57
C VAL A 36 -7.91 10.83 7.34
N TYR A 37 -8.55 9.87 6.67
CA TYR A 37 -7.91 8.60 6.35
C TYR A 37 -6.62 8.83 5.53
N GLY A 38 -6.70 9.63 4.47
CA GLY A 38 -5.55 9.93 3.61
C GLY A 38 -4.43 10.67 4.35
N THR A 39 -4.75 11.77 5.04
CA THR A 39 -3.76 12.63 5.70
C THR A 39 -3.13 11.94 6.92
N ALA A 40 -3.92 11.29 7.77
CA ALA A 40 -3.41 10.59 8.94
C ALA A 40 -2.54 9.40 8.53
N LYS A 41 -2.96 8.61 7.52
CA LYS A 41 -2.14 7.50 7.01
C LYS A 41 -0.80 7.99 6.50
N TYR A 42 -0.80 9.07 5.72
CA TYR A 42 0.41 9.67 5.18
C TYR A 42 1.33 10.20 6.29
N ALA A 43 0.79 10.96 7.25
CA ALA A 43 1.55 11.52 8.36
C ALA A 43 2.16 10.44 9.26
N LEU A 44 1.37 9.43 9.64
CA LEU A 44 1.84 8.29 10.44
C LEU A 44 2.95 7.55 9.69
N THR A 45 2.73 7.19 8.42
CA THR A 45 3.73 6.47 7.62
C THR A 45 5.01 7.27 7.50
N ARG A 46 4.92 8.57 7.16
CA ARG A 46 6.10 9.45 7.00
C ARG A 46 6.89 9.59 8.29
N ASN A 47 6.23 9.84 9.41
CA ASN A 47 6.89 10.09 10.68
C ASN A 47 7.56 8.84 11.25
N PHE A 48 6.86 7.70 11.22
CA PHE A 48 7.39 6.44 11.74
C PHE A 48 8.39 5.76 10.78
N CYS A 49 8.29 5.98 9.46
CA CYS A 49 9.26 5.43 8.50
C CYS A 49 10.53 6.28 8.37
N LYS A 50 10.55 7.55 8.79
CA LYS A 50 11.75 8.41 8.70
C LYS A 50 12.98 7.81 9.40
N PRO A 51 12.93 7.34 10.67
CA PRO A 51 14.08 6.67 11.28
C PRO A 51 14.43 5.35 10.59
N LEU A 52 13.44 4.59 10.11
CA LEU A 52 13.66 3.34 9.38
C LEU A 52 14.38 3.57 8.06
N ALA A 53 14.02 4.63 7.32
CA ALA A 53 14.68 5.02 6.07
C ALA A 53 16.15 5.41 6.28
N ARG A 54 16.47 6.05 7.42
CA ARG A 54 17.86 6.32 7.82
C ARG A 54 18.60 5.01 8.10
N GLY A 55 17.95 4.05 8.77
CA GLY A 55 18.47 2.70 8.99
C GLY A 55 18.78 1.98 7.67
N ILE A 56 17.82 1.94 6.74
CA ILE A 56 18.00 1.36 5.39
C ILE A 56 19.23 1.98 4.70
N THR A 57 19.32 3.32 4.71
CA THR A 57 20.44 4.04 4.08
C THR A 57 21.77 3.70 4.74
N LYS A 58 21.82 3.64 6.07
CA LYS A 58 23.01 3.28 6.84
C LYS A 58 23.47 1.86 6.51
N TYR A 59 22.60 0.88 6.69
CA TYR A 59 22.94 -0.53 6.51
C TYR A 59 23.22 -0.88 5.04
N SER A 60 22.61 -0.16 4.09
CA SER A 60 22.94 -0.29 2.66
C SER A 60 24.37 0.15 2.34
N LYS A 61 24.91 1.14 3.07
CA LYS A 61 26.29 1.60 2.89
C LYS A 61 27.31 0.69 3.58
N GLU A 62 26.91 0.08 4.69
CA GLU A 62 27.74 -0.86 5.44
C GLU A 62 27.85 -2.22 4.74
N ALA A 63 26.85 -2.60 3.94
CA ALA A 63 26.87 -3.84 3.17
C ALA A 63 27.86 -3.71 1.99
N ASP A 64 28.88 -4.56 1.96
CA ASP A 64 29.93 -4.51 0.95
C ASP A 64 29.37 -4.84 -0.45
N SER A 65 29.30 -3.82 -1.31
CA SER A 65 28.76 -3.94 -2.67
C SER A 65 29.59 -4.87 -3.57
N VAL A 66 30.90 -5.01 -3.35
CA VAL A 66 31.76 -5.90 -4.15
C VAL A 66 31.46 -7.35 -3.77
N VAL A 67 31.37 -7.63 -2.47
CA VAL A 67 31.00 -8.95 -1.94
C VAL A 67 29.59 -9.33 -2.39
N LEU A 68 28.63 -8.41 -2.28
CA LEU A 68 27.25 -8.67 -2.71
C LEU A 68 27.14 -8.91 -4.22
N ASN A 69 27.85 -8.15 -5.06
CA ASN A 69 27.83 -8.37 -6.51
C ASN A 69 28.47 -9.71 -6.91
N LYS A 70 29.52 -10.15 -6.20
CA LYS A 70 30.06 -11.52 -6.36
C LYS A 70 29.02 -12.57 -5.98
N ALA A 71 28.30 -12.37 -4.87
CA ALA A 71 27.24 -13.28 -4.44
C ALA A 71 26.05 -13.31 -5.41
N VAL A 72 25.67 -12.17 -6.01
CA VAL A 72 24.64 -12.12 -7.07
C VAL A 72 25.03 -13.03 -8.24
N ASN A 73 26.28 -12.94 -8.69
CA ASN A 73 26.78 -13.81 -9.76
C ASN A 73 26.78 -15.29 -9.36
N ALA A 74 27.16 -15.61 -8.12
CA ALA A 74 27.15 -16.99 -7.62
C ALA A 74 25.73 -17.57 -7.57
N VAL A 75 24.78 -16.85 -6.97
CA VAL A 75 23.37 -17.27 -6.86
C VAL A 75 22.74 -17.43 -8.25
N SER A 76 23.03 -16.53 -9.19
CA SER A 76 22.48 -16.62 -10.56
C SER A 76 22.95 -17.85 -11.34
N LYS A 77 24.01 -18.53 -10.87
CA LYS A 77 24.53 -19.76 -11.48
C LYS A 77 24.02 -21.04 -10.81
N GLU A 78 23.30 -20.93 -9.70
CA GLU A 78 22.73 -22.10 -9.04
C GLU A 78 21.66 -22.73 -9.94
N PRO A 79 21.56 -24.07 -10.03
CA PRO A 79 20.60 -24.74 -10.91
C PRO A 79 19.15 -24.32 -10.69
N ALA A 80 18.78 -23.98 -9.45
CA ALA A 80 17.45 -23.50 -9.09
C ALA A 80 17.08 -22.15 -9.73
N PHE A 81 18.08 -21.38 -10.20
CA PHE A 81 17.93 -20.06 -10.82
C PHE A 81 18.52 -20.00 -12.23
N ALA A 82 18.70 -21.15 -12.91
CA ALA A 82 19.28 -21.20 -14.25
C ALA A 82 18.55 -20.32 -15.29
N ASP A 83 17.24 -20.12 -15.10
CA ASP A 83 16.40 -19.29 -15.96
C ASP A 83 16.27 -17.82 -15.48
N LEU A 84 16.90 -17.45 -14.36
CA LEU A 84 16.82 -16.12 -13.79
C LEU A 84 17.65 -15.13 -14.61
N THR A 85 17.01 -14.07 -15.09
CA THR A 85 17.67 -12.93 -15.73
C THR A 85 17.71 -11.74 -14.78
N ILE A 86 18.92 -11.25 -14.49
CA ILE A 86 19.14 -10.00 -13.77
C ILE A 86 19.46 -8.91 -14.78
N ILE A 87 18.60 -7.91 -14.87
CA ILE A 87 18.78 -6.77 -15.77
C ILE A 87 19.37 -5.64 -14.94
N ASP A 88 20.64 -5.34 -15.18
CA ASP A 88 21.38 -4.29 -14.48
C ASP A 88 21.17 -2.92 -15.13
N PHE A 89 20.40 -2.07 -14.45
CA PHE A 89 20.03 -0.72 -14.90
C PHE A 89 21.19 0.28 -14.81
N ASP A 90 22.30 -0.07 -14.16
CA ASP A 90 23.53 0.74 -14.22
C ASP A 90 24.15 0.72 -15.63
N LYS A 91 23.97 -0.39 -16.37
CA LYS A 91 24.47 -0.57 -17.74
C LYS A 91 23.55 0.01 -18.80
N ILE A 92 22.37 0.50 -18.42
CA ILE A 92 21.37 1.04 -19.33
C ILE A 92 21.54 2.56 -19.42
N PRO A 93 21.54 3.17 -20.61
CA PRO A 93 21.66 4.62 -20.76
C PRO A 93 20.68 5.38 -19.87
N LYS A 94 21.18 6.37 -19.13
CA LYS A 94 20.35 7.23 -18.26
C LYS A 94 19.30 7.97 -19.07
N ILE A 95 18.08 8.04 -18.56
CA ILE A 95 17.08 8.97 -19.08
C ILE A 95 17.54 10.39 -18.72
N LYS A 96 17.81 11.23 -19.71
CA LYS A 96 17.95 12.68 -19.52
C LYS A 96 16.56 13.30 -19.64
N SER A 97 15.89 13.59 -18.53
CA SER A 97 14.63 14.35 -18.52
C SER A 97 14.64 15.36 -17.36
N PRO A 98 14.94 16.65 -17.64
CA PRO A 98 15.01 17.70 -16.62
C PRO A 98 13.71 17.83 -15.79
N LYS A 99 12.55 17.61 -16.42
CA LYS A 99 11.24 17.65 -15.76
C LYS A 99 11.02 16.49 -14.79
N LEU A 100 11.66 15.34 -15.00
CA LEU A 100 11.55 14.18 -14.11
C LEU A 100 12.49 14.33 -12.90
N GLU A 101 13.66 14.93 -13.07
CA GLU A 101 14.58 15.20 -11.96
C GLU A 101 14.00 16.20 -10.94
N GLU A 102 13.22 17.18 -11.41
CA GLU A 102 12.53 18.17 -10.59
C GLU A 102 11.28 17.58 -9.91
N HIS A 103 10.43 16.86 -10.65
CA HIS A 103 9.18 16.28 -10.12
C HIS A 103 9.40 15.20 -9.04
N VAL A 104 10.53 14.48 -9.10
CA VAL A 104 10.83 13.39 -8.14
C VAL A 104 11.66 13.90 -6.93
N LYS A 105 12.02 15.19 -6.87
CA LYS A 105 12.49 15.83 -5.60
C LYS A 105 11.34 15.98 -4.61
N ASP A 106 10.12 16.11 -5.09
CA ASP A 106 8.90 16.27 -4.28
C ASP A 106 8.18 14.93 -3.97
N PHE A 107 8.78 13.79 -4.35
CA PHE A 107 8.22 12.45 -4.18
C PHE A 107 8.30 11.91 -2.75
N HIS A 108 8.05 12.79 -1.79
CA HIS A 108 7.53 12.44 -0.50
C HIS A 108 6.05 12.82 -0.38
N ALA A 109 5.22 12.94 -1.42
CA ALA A 109 3.77 13.09 -1.23
C ALA A 109 2.92 12.76 -2.47
N SER A 110 1.73 12.21 -2.20
CA SER A 110 0.45 12.37 -2.93
C SER A 110 0.15 11.70 -4.29
N ILE A 111 -0.91 10.87 -4.25
CA ILE A 111 -2.14 10.81 -5.08
C ILE A 111 -1.98 10.84 -6.63
N PRO A 112 -2.52 9.84 -7.37
CA PRO A 112 -2.61 9.92 -8.83
C PRO A 112 -3.69 10.93 -9.29
N PRO A 113 -3.46 11.71 -10.36
CA PRO A 113 -4.49 12.57 -10.94
C PRO A 113 -5.63 11.72 -11.54
N LYS A 114 -6.85 12.25 -11.46
CA LYS A 114 -8.10 11.64 -11.95
C LYS A 114 -8.08 11.39 -13.47
N TYR A 115 -8.69 10.27 -13.85
CA TYR A 115 -8.96 9.79 -15.22
C TYR A 115 -9.99 10.62 -16.00
N ILE A 116 -9.87 10.59 -17.33
CA ILE A 116 -10.98 10.73 -18.29
C ILE A 116 -10.99 9.47 -19.20
N ASN A 117 -12.17 9.09 -19.66
CA ASN A 117 -12.72 7.74 -19.85
C ASN A 117 -12.13 6.86 -20.99
N ARG A 118 -12.31 5.52 -20.89
CA ARG A 118 -11.71 4.48 -21.75
C ARG A 118 -12.62 3.99 -22.90
N ASN A 119 -13.88 4.45 -22.93
CA ASN A 119 -14.92 3.95 -23.83
C ASN A 119 -15.13 4.78 -25.10
N SER A 120 -14.31 5.81 -25.32
CA SER A 120 -14.40 6.70 -26.48
C SER A 120 -13.42 6.34 -27.60
N TYR A 121 -12.77 5.18 -27.53
CA TYR A 121 -11.74 4.78 -28.49
C TYR A 121 -12.29 3.77 -29.52
N PRO A 122 -12.07 4.00 -30.83
CA PRO A 122 -12.42 3.05 -31.88
C PRO A 122 -11.72 1.70 -31.73
N LYS A 123 -12.34 0.63 -32.24
CA LYS A 123 -11.85 -0.74 -32.11
C LYS A 123 -10.49 -0.95 -32.80
N GLU A 124 -10.24 -0.25 -33.91
CA GLU A 124 -8.93 -0.26 -34.60
C GLU A 124 -7.80 0.35 -33.75
N MET A 125 -8.12 1.25 -32.80
CA MET A 125 -7.16 1.87 -31.88
C MET A 125 -6.75 0.97 -30.70
N LEU A 126 -7.66 0.10 -30.23
CA LEU A 126 -7.38 -0.91 -29.22
C LEU A 126 -6.53 -2.06 -29.76
N GLU A 127 -6.59 -2.32 -31.08
CA GLU A 127 -5.77 -3.33 -31.77
C GLU A 127 -4.37 -2.77 -32.15
N GLN A 128 -4.26 -1.49 -32.49
CA GLN A 128 -2.97 -0.80 -32.65
C GLN A 128 -2.18 -0.66 -31.32
N ASP A 129 -2.83 -0.47 -30.16
CA ASP A 129 -2.20 -0.40 -28.81
C ASP A 129 -1.56 -1.75 -28.39
N VAL A 130 -2.11 -2.86 -28.90
CA VAL A 130 -1.57 -4.21 -28.73
C VAL A 130 -0.36 -4.47 -29.64
N ILE A 131 -0.36 -3.95 -30.88
CA ILE A 131 0.78 -4.05 -31.83
C ILE A 131 1.94 -3.15 -31.40
N VAL A 132 1.66 -1.95 -30.87
CA VAL A 132 2.66 -0.96 -30.42
C VAL A 132 3.28 -1.33 -29.06
N SER A 133 2.50 -1.82 -28.08
CA SER A 133 3.01 -2.42 -26.83
C SER A 133 3.93 -3.62 -27.06
N ASN A 134 3.79 -4.31 -28.19
CA ASN A 134 4.63 -5.43 -28.59
C ASN A 134 5.88 -5.03 -29.39
N LYS A 135 5.93 -3.84 -30.02
CA LYS A 135 7.16 -3.26 -30.61
C LYS A 135 8.05 -2.55 -29.59
N LEU A 136 7.46 -1.95 -28.54
CA LEU A 136 8.17 -1.37 -27.38
C LEU A 136 8.93 -2.41 -26.55
N LYS A 137 8.57 -3.70 -26.74
CA LYS A 137 9.27 -4.87 -26.21
C LYS A 137 10.62 -5.19 -26.89
N ASN A 138 10.95 -4.64 -28.06
CA ASN A 138 12.11 -5.16 -28.83
C ASN A 138 13.28 -4.19 -29.04
N MET A 139 13.15 -2.90 -28.72
CA MET A 139 14.18 -1.92 -29.06
C MET A 139 14.34 -0.88 -27.96
N TYR A 140 15.54 -0.80 -27.40
CA TYR A 140 16.03 0.39 -26.71
C TYR A 140 16.32 1.53 -27.73
N PRO A 141 16.71 2.77 -27.32
CA PRO A 141 15.97 4.01 -27.59
C PRO A 141 16.66 4.96 -28.59
N LYS A 142 15.98 6.04 -29.02
CA LYS A 142 16.64 7.28 -29.45
C LYS A 142 15.81 8.50 -29.00
N TRP A 143 16.38 9.25 -28.05
CA TRP A 143 16.00 10.59 -27.57
C TRP A 143 14.52 10.87 -27.24
N ALA A 144 14.24 11.02 -25.94
CA ALA A 144 13.16 11.83 -25.35
C ALA A 144 12.11 12.41 -26.32
N LYS A 145 10.94 11.75 -26.42
CA LYS A 145 9.72 12.45 -26.83
C LYS A 145 8.91 12.84 -25.59
N PRO A 146 8.23 14.01 -25.60
CA PRO A 146 7.31 14.39 -24.53
C PRO A 146 6.24 13.29 -24.40
N PHE A 147 5.88 12.98 -23.16
CA PHE A 147 5.02 11.85 -22.79
C PHE A 147 3.85 11.64 -23.75
N GLU A 148 3.86 10.55 -24.52
CA GLU A 148 2.78 10.21 -25.48
C GLU A 148 1.56 9.62 -24.75
N SER A 149 1.74 9.14 -23.51
CA SER A 149 0.67 8.64 -22.65
C SER A 149 1.05 8.65 -21.16
N MET A 150 0.05 8.54 -20.27
CA MET A 150 0.28 8.33 -18.82
C MET A 150 1.09 7.05 -18.54
N ARG A 151 0.99 6.05 -19.42
CA ARG A 151 1.74 4.80 -19.30
C ARG A 151 3.23 5.02 -19.58
N ASP A 152 3.57 5.87 -20.53
CA ASP A 152 4.96 6.21 -20.83
C ASP A 152 5.59 7.02 -19.70
N PHE A 153 4.81 7.93 -19.09
CA PHE A 153 5.20 8.64 -17.89
C PHE A 153 5.56 7.68 -16.75
N TYR A 154 4.63 6.78 -16.36
CA TYR A 154 4.90 5.82 -15.28
C TYR A 154 6.03 4.84 -15.60
N THR A 155 6.18 4.44 -16.87
CA THR A 155 7.27 3.56 -17.29
C THR A 155 8.63 4.26 -17.17
N GLN A 156 8.70 5.55 -17.54
CA GLN A 156 9.90 6.37 -17.36
C GLN A 156 10.19 6.65 -15.89
N GLU A 157 9.18 6.90 -15.06
CA GLU A 157 9.34 7.07 -13.62
C GLU A 157 9.89 5.81 -12.95
N VAL A 158 9.30 4.64 -13.23
CA VAL A 158 9.78 3.36 -12.69
C VAL A 158 11.20 3.08 -13.16
N ARG A 159 11.50 3.30 -14.44
CA ARG A 159 12.86 3.15 -14.97
C ARG A 159 13.84 4.08 -14.25
N TYR A 160 13.50 5.37 -14.12
CA TYR A 160 14.35 6.34 -13.43
C TYR A 160 14.57 5.93 -11.97
N ALA A 161 13.53 5.49 -11.27
CA ALA A 161 13.63 5.01 -9.90
C ALA A 161 14.60 3.81 -9.78
N ILE A 162 14.56 2.85 -10.72
CA ILE A 162 15.50 1.72 -10.73
C ILE A 162 16.92 2.19 -11.07
N GLN A 163 17.10 3.02 -12.11
CA GLN A 163 18.42 3.58 -12.49
C GLN A 163 19.06 4.39 -11.36
N GLU A 164 18.24 5.12 -10.61
CA GLU A 164 18.69 5.91 -9.48
C GLU A 164 18.84 5.11 -8.18
N GLY A 165 18.64 3.79 -8.22
CA GLY A 165 18.80 2.93 -7.04
C GLY A 165 17.80 3.24 -5.94
N ARG A 166 16.61 3.71 -6.31
CA ARG A 166 15.49 3.95 -5.40
C ARG A 166 14.58 2.73 -5.24
N THR A 167 14.61 1.81 -6.20
CA THR A 167 13.80 0.59 -6.17
C THR A 167 14.47 -0.52 -6.98
N ALA A 168 14.13 -1.77 -6.66
CA ALA A 168 14.34 -2.95 -7.47
C ALA A 168 12.96 -3.60 -7.69
N MET A 169 12.82 -4.44 -8.72
CA MET A 169 11.56 -5.13 -8.93
C MET A 169 11.70 -6.46 -9.66
N VAL A 170 10.91 -7.44 -9.22
CA VAL A 170 10.51 -8.56 -10.05
C VAL A 170 9.55 -8.07 -11.15
N PHE A 171 9.98 -8.16 -12.42
CA PHE A 171 9.14 -7.83 -13.58
C PHE A 171 8.34 -9.03 -14.11
N SER A 172 8.88 -10.23 -13.93
CA SER A 172 8.23 -11.51 -14.25
C SER A 172 8.84 -12.60 -13.38
N ASP A 173 8.26 -13.80 -13.39
CA ASP A 173 8.72 -14.97 -12.59
C ASP A 173 10.19 -15.37 -12.82
N LYS A 174 10.86 -14.76 -13.80
CA LYS A 174 12.25 -15.03 -14.18
C LYS A 174 13.11 -13.76 -14.35
N LYS A 175 12.60 -12.56 -14.05
CA LYS A 175 13.32 -11.30 -14.32
C LYS A 175 13.33 -10.36 -13.14
N VAL A 176 14.53 -9.97 -12.72
CA VAL A 176 14.78 -8.95 -11.70
C VAL A 176 15.39 -7.72 -12.37
N LEU A 177 14.79 -6.56 -12.14
CA LEU A 177 15.26 -5.25 -12.59
C LEU A 177 15.89 -4.53 -11.39
N VAL A 178 17.16 -4.19 -11.49
CA VAL A 178 17.90 -3.59 -10.38
C VAL A 178 19.07 -2.76 -10.91
N ASN A 179 19.51 -1.74 -10.18
CA ASN A 179 20.83 -1.15 -10.39
C ASN A 179 21.81 -1.85 -9.43
N LEU A 180 22.68 -2.72 -9.95
CA LEU A 180 23.60 -3.53 -9.11
C LEU A 180 24.69 -2.69 -8.43
N LYS A 181 25.01 -1.52 -8.98
CA LYS A 181 25.95 -0.58 -8.36
C LYS A 181 25.36 0.09 -7.11
N LYS A 182 24.05 0.36 -7.11
CA LYS A 182 23.38 1.13 -6.05
C LYS A 182 22.58 0.28 -5.06
N LEU A 183 21.95 -0.80 -5.53
CA LEU A 183 21.07 -1.67 -4.73
C LEU A 183 21.41 -3.17 -4.86
N PRO A 184 22.67 -3.60 -4.71
CA PRO A 184 23.02 -5.01 -4.88
C PRO A 184 22.27 -5.93 -3.90
N ALA A 185 22.08 -5.49 -2.64
CA ALA A 185 21.36 -6.25 -1.62
C ALA A 185 19.87 -6.48 -1.95
N ALA A 186 19.23 -5.52 -2.64
CA ALA A 186 17.81 -5.63 -3.01
C ALA A 186 17.56 -6.78 -3.99
N THR A 187 18.57 -7.15 -4.79
CA THR A 187 18.51 -8.29 -5.72
C THR A 187 18.07 -9.58 -5.01
N PHE A 188 18.61 -9.86 -3.81
CA PHE A 188 18.28 -11.08 -3.08
C PHE A 188 16.84 -11.05 -2.54
N HIS A 189 16.34 -9.88 -2.12
CA HIS A 189 14.95 -9.70 -1.74
C HIS A 189 14.01 -10.00 -2.93
N GLU A 190 14.31 -9.45 -4.11
CA GLU A 190 13.54 -9.71 -5.34
C GLU A 190 13.57 -11.20 -5.73
N ILE A 191 14.73 -11.88 -5.64
CA ILE A 191 14.81 -13.34 -5.86
C ILE A 191 13.98 -14.09 -4.81
N GLY A 192 13.96 -13.62 -3.57
CA GLY A 192 13.11 -14.18 -2.51
C GLY A 192 11.61 -14.17 -2.85
N HIS A 193 11.13 -13.15 -3.58
CA HIS A 193 9.76 -13.14 -4.10
C HIS A 193 9.50 -14.26 -5.11
N LEU A 194 10.48 -14.58 -5.97
CA LEU A 194 10.35 -15.65 -6.97
C LEU A 194 10.17 -17.03 -6.35
N MET A 195 10.59 -17.21 -5.10
CA MET A 195 10.48 -18.48 -4.38
C MET A 195 9.09 -18.69 -3.74
N ASN A 196 8.12 -17.77 -3.89
CA ASN A 196 6.75 -17.89 -3.34
C ASN A 196 5.66 -17.28 -4.25
N PRO A 197 5.57 -17.62 -5.54
CA PRO A 197 4.68 -16.91 -6.47
C PRO A 197 3.20 -17.04 -6.10
N LYS A 198 2.76 -18.21 -5.62
CA LYS A 198 1.36 -18.45 -5.23
C LYS A 198 0.94 -17.59 -4.03
N PHE A 199 1.77 -17.50 -2.99
CA PHE A 199 1.48 -16.70 -1.80
C PHE A 199 1.49 -15.20 -2.13
N ASN A 200 2.47 -14.74 -2.94
CA ASN A 200 2.53 -13.35 -3.40
C ASN A 200 1.29 -12.95 -4.20
N HIS A 201 0.83 -13.82 -5.10
CA HIS A 201 -0.39 -13.60 -5.89
C HIS A 201 -1.64 -13.54 -5.01
N ALA A 202 -1.76 -14.45 -4.05
CA ALA A 202 -2.87 -14.46 -3.09
C ALA A 202 -2.89 -13.17 -2.25
N ALA A 203 -1.76 -12.77 -1.68
CA ALA A 203 -1.64 -11.53 -0.92
C ALA A 203 -2.03 -10.29 -1.74
N LYS A 204 -1.57 -10.22 -3.01
CA LYS A 204 -1.92 -9.13 -3.94
C LYS A 204 -3.42 -9.11 -4.26
N LYS A 205 -4.06 -10.28 -4.38
CA LYS A 205 -5.52 -10.37 -4.55
C LYS A 205 -6.26 -9.91 -3.31
N ILE A 206 -5.87 -10.38 -2.11
CA ILE A 206 -6.50 -10.00 -0.84
C ILE A 206 -6.40 -8.49 -0.62
N LYS A 207 -5.24 -7.87 -0.91
CA LYS A 207 -5.04 -6.41 -0.81
C LYS A 207 -6.08 -5.61 -1.61
N LYS A 208 -6.61 -6.14 -2.72
CA LYS A 208 -7.65 -5.45 -3.52
C LYS A 208 -8.95 -5.24 -2.76
N ALA A 209 -9.17 -5.94 -1.65
CA ALA A 209 -10.31 -5.70 -0.77
C ALA A 209 -10.21 -4.38 0.02
N LEU A 210 -8.99 -3.83 0.21
CA LEU A 210 -8.76 -2.66 1.07
C LEU A 210 -9.60 -1.44 0.68
N PRO A 211 -9.68 -1.00 -0.59
CA PRO A 211 -10.52 0.13 -0.97
C PRO A 211 -12.00 -0.09 -0.66
N TYR A 212 -12.49 -1.33 -0.78
CA TYR A 212 -13.89 -1.67 -0.48
C TYR A 212 -14.17 -1.64 1.02
N ILE A 213 -13.23 -2.08 1.85
CA ILE A 213 -13.34 -1.98 3.32
C ILE A 213 -13.34 -0.50 3.74
N VAL A 214 -12.42 0.30 3.21
CA VAL A 214 -12.31 1.73 3.53
C VAL A 214 -13.56 2.49 3.06
N CYS A 215 -13.91 2.39 1.78
CA CYS A 215 -15.08 3.09 1.24
C CYS A 215 -16.38 2.57 1.83
N GLY A 216 -16.53 1.24 1.95
CA GLY A 216 -17.74 0.62 2.49
C GLY A 216 -17.99 1.02 3.95
N SER A 217 -16.95 1.04 4.80
CA SER A 217 -17.07 1.50 6.18
C SER A 217 -17.38 3.00 6.27
N LEU A 218 -16.75 3.82 5.41
CA LEU A 218 -17.04 5.25 5.33
C LEU A 218 -18.44 5.55 4.77
N LEU A 219 -19.03 4.70 3.95
CA LEU A 219 -20.40 4.87 3.46
C LEU A 219 -21.45 4.33 4.44
N THR A 220 -21.06 3.44 5.36
CA THR A 220 -21.98 2.81 6.32
C THR A 220 -22.09 3.61 7.62
N SER A 221 -23.30 4.01 8.02
CA SER A 221 -23.55 4.72 9.28
C SER A 221 -23.34 3.82 10.50
N LYS A 222 -22.91 4.44 11.63
CA LYS A 222 -22.95 3.77 12.93
C LYS A 222 -24.42 3.53 13.30
N LYS A 223 -24.74 2.35 13.81
CA LYS A 223 -26.04 2.08 14.44
C LYS A 223 -26.11 2.84 15.76
N THR A 224 -27.22 3.52 16.03
CA THR A 224 -27.44 4.16 17.34
C THR A 224 -27.82 3.13 18.40
N GLU A 225 -27.75 3.51 19.68
CA GLU A 225 -28.21 2.62 20.76
C GLU A 225 -29.69 2.30 20.56
N GLY A 226 -30.05 1.02 20.75
CA GLY A 226 -31.40 0.51 20.50
C GLY A 226 -31.76 0.22 19.03
N GLU A 227 -30.94 0.64 18.05
CA GLU A 227 -31.19 0.27 16.64
C GLU A 227 -30.83 -1.20 16.38
N GLY A 228 -31.85 -2.03 16.18
CA GLY A 228 -31.70 -3.41 15.72
C GLY A 228 -31.15 -3.52 14.29
N TYR A 229 -30.70 -4.71 13.95
CA TYR A 229 -30.36 -5.07 12.57
C TYR A 229 -31.62 -5.46 11.82
N LYS A 230 -31.82 -4.91 10.62
CA LYS A 230 -32.99 -5.19 9.78
C LYS A 230 -32.99 -6.61 9.24
N ASN A 231 -31.80 -7.15 8.94
CA ASN A 231 -31.63 -8.50 8.42
C ASN A 231 -30.18 -8.98 8.63
N LYS A 232 -29.88 -10.23 8.24
CA LYS A 232 -28.54 -10.83 8.35
C LYS A 232 -27.47 -10.03 7.60
N PHE A 233 -27.81 -9.44 6.46
CA PHE A 233 -26.87 -8.62 5.67
C PHE A 233 -26.54 -7.30 6.37
N ASP A 234 -27.54 -6.61 6.93
CA ASP A 234 -27.35 -5.41 7.75
C ASP A 234 -26.51 -5.70 9.01
N LYS A 235 -26.73 -6.86 9.64
CA LYS A 235 -25.88 -7.36 10.73
C LYS A 235 -24.42 -7.56 10.29
N PHE A 236 -24.21 -8.21 9.14
CA PHE A 236 -22.87 -8.41 8.59
C PHE A 236 -22.16 -7.08 8.29
N ILE A 237 -22.84 -6.15 7.62
CA ILE A 237 -22.31 -4.82 7.30
C ILE A 237 -21.99 -4.02 8.57
N GLY A 238 -22.85 -4.08 9.59
CA GLY A 238 -22.59 -3.45 10.89
C GLY A 238 -21.36 -4.01 11.60
N ILE A 239 -21.22 -5.34 11.62
CA ILE A 239 -20.02 -6.01 12.18
C ILE A 239 -18.76 -5.62 11.41
N LEU A 240 -18.81 -5.64 10.07
CA LEU A 240 -17.68 -5.29 9.22
C LEU A 240 -17.25 -3.84 9.42
N ARG A 241 -18.21 -2.91 9.52
CA ARG A 241 -17.95 -1.49 9.80
C ARG A 241 -17.27 -1.31 11.16
N ASN A 242 -17.79 -1.94 12.21
CA ASN A 242 -17.26 -1.80 13.57
C ASN A 242 -15.85 -2.38 13.70
N ASN A 243 -15.51 -3.38 12.89
CA ASN A 243 -14.19 -3.99 12.82
C ASN A 243 -13.37 -3.52 11.62
N ALA A 244 -13.81 -2.48 10.89
CA ALA A 244 -13.18 -2.08 9.63
C ALA A 244 -11.68 -1.74 9.77
N PRO A 245 -11.20 -1.09 10.85
CA PRO A 245 -9.76 -0.90 11.09
C PRO A 245 -8.98 -2.21 11.12
N LEU A 246 -9.49 -3.21 11.86
CA LEU A 246 -8.85 -4.54 11.96
C LEU A 246 -8.96 -5.31 10.65
N ALA A 247 -10.10 -5.23 9.96
CA ALA A 247 -10.26 -5.84 8.63
C ALA A 247 -9.29 -5.23 7.61
N ALA A 248 -9.11 -3.90 7.63
CA ALA A 248 -8.17 -3.18 6.77
C ALA A 248 -6.71 -3.57 7.06
N MET A 249 -6.35 -3.79 8.33
CA MET A 249 -5.06 -4.36 8.70
C MET A 249 -4.92 -5.81 8.23
N GLY A 250 -5.96 -6.62 8.43
CA GLY A 250 -5.98 -8.05 8.07
C GLY A 250 -5.80 -8.28 6.58
N VAL A 251 -6.34 -7.43 5.71
CA VAL A 251 -6.11 -7.54 4.25
C VAL A 251 -4.71 -7.11 3.82
N LEU A 252 -3.98 -6.35 4.66
CA LEU A 252 -2.58 -5.99 4.42
C LEU A 252 -1.59 -6.97 5.04
N ALA A 253 -1.98 -7.72 6.07
CA ALA A 253 -1.10 -8.66 6.76
C ALA A 253 -0.45 -9.68 5.82
N PRO A 254 -1.16 -10.30 4.84
CA PRO A 254 -0.51 -11.18 3.87
C PRO A 254 0.57 -10.48 3.05
N LEU A 255 0.38 -9.20 2.68
CA LEU A 255 1.39 -8.43 1.95
C LEU A 255 2.62 -8.19 2.83
N VAL A 256 2.45 -7.82 4.10
CA VAL A 256 3.58 -7.67 5.02
C VAL A 256 4.33 -9.01 5.14
N GLY A 257 3.59 -10.12 5.22
CA GLY A 257 4.16 -11.46 5.21
C GLY A 257 4.96 -11.78 3.94
N THR A 258 4.51 -11.35 2.76
CA THR A 258 5.25 -11.59 1.51
C THR A 258 6.58 -10.87 1.48
N GLU A 259 6.64 -9.63 1.98
CA GLU A 259 7.85 -8.80 2.02
C GLU A 259 8.87 -9.37 3.02
N ILE A 260 8.41 -9.76 4.21
CA ILE A 260 9.25 -10.40 5.24
C ILE A 260 9.80 -11.74 4.74
N LEU A 261 8.94 -12.57 4.13
CA LEU A 261 9.32 -13.88 3.64
C LEU A 261 10.30 -13.78 2.46
N ALA A 262 10.13 -12.79 1.57
CA ALA A 262 11.06 -12.51 0.49
C ALA A 262 12.44 -12.13 1.03
N SER A 263 12.51 -11.21 1.99
CA SER A 263 13.77 -10.85 2.67
C SER A 263 14.42 -12.05 3.35
N TYR A 264 13.65 -12.83 4.11
CA TYR A 264 14.16 -14.03 4.79
C TYR A 264 14.75 -15.06 3.82
N LYS A 265 14.06 -15.32 2.70
CA LYS A 265 14.56 -16.22 1.67
C LYS A 265 15.78 -15.66 0.96
N GLY A 266 15.80 -14.38 0.64
CA GLY A 266 16.96 -13.69 0.08
C GLY A 266 18.19 -13.77 0.99
N GLU A 267 18.00 -13.59 2.29
CA GLU A 267 19.06 -13.75 3.30
C GLU A 267 19.61 -15.18 3.35
N LYS A 268 18.72 -16.18 3.29
CA LYS A 268 19.12 -17.59 3.27
C LYS A 268 19.93 -17.93 2.01
N LEU A 269 19.57 -17.34 0.86
CA LEU A 269 20.27 -17.51 -0.41
C LEU A 269 21.66 -16.86 -0.39
N VAL A 270 21.79 -15.64 0.13
CA VAL A 270 23.06 -14.91 0.07
C VAL A 270 24.06 -15.39 1.13
N LYS A 271 23.58 -15.91 2.27
CA LYS A 271 24.39 -16.32 3.44
C LYS A 271 25.63 -17.18 3.10
N PRO A 272 25.59 -18.18 2.21
CA PRO A 272 26.77 -18.99 1.88
C PRO A 272 27.85 -18.25 1.08
N HIS A 273 27.51 -17.10 0.50
CA HIS A 273 28.33 -16.40 -0.49
C HIS A 273 28.95 -15.10 0.04
N ILE A 274 28.69 -14.73 1.29
CA ILE A 274 29.13 -13.48 1.91
C ILE A 274 29.65 -13.69 3.32
N ASP A 275 30.47 -12.76 3.81
CA ASP A 275 30.99 -12.79 5.17
C ASP A 275 29.92 -12.41 6.21
N ALA A 276 30.18 -12.74 7.47
CA ALA A 276 29.24 -12.52 8.56
C ALA A 276 28.91 -11.03 8.80
N LYS A 277 29.87 -10.13 8.56
CA LYS A 277 29.65 -8.68 8.73
C LYS A 277 28.71 -8.16 7.66
N THR A 278 28.96 -8.49 6.39
CA THR A 278 28.07 -8.13 5.27
C THR A 278 26.67 -8.73 5.47
N LEU A 279 26.57 -9.99 5.92
CA LEU A 279 25.29 -10.63 6.21
C LEU A 279 24.52 -9.89 7.29
N ASN A 280 25.18 -9.43 8.36
CA ASN A 280 24.53 -8.70 9.43
C ASN A 280 23.98 -7.35 8.94
N SER A 281 24.72 -6.65 8.07
CA SER A 281 24.23 -5.42 7.43
C SER A 281 23.01 -5.68 6.54
N VAL A 282 23.00 -6.76 5.76
CA VAL A 282 21.82 -7.16 4.95
C VAL A 282 20.61 -7.45 5.83
N LYS A 283 20.78 -8.20 6.93
CA LYS A 283 19.71 -8.48 7.89
C LYS A 283 19.12 -7.21 8.50
N ASN A 284 19.98 -6.29 8.93
CA ASN A 284 19.53 -5.03 9.52
C ASN A 284 18.81 -4.14 8.49
N LEU A 285 19.31 -4.10 7.25
CA LEU A 285 18.64 -3.43 6.14
C LEU A 285 17.23 -4.00 5.91
N ASN A 286 17.11 -5.33 5.81
CA ASN A 286 15.84 -6.02 5.62
C ASN A 286 14.89 -5.85 6.80
N CYS A 287 15.40 -5.83 8.03
CA CYS A 287 14.62 -5.56 9.23
C CYS A 287 14.03 -4.14 9.19
N CYS A 288 14.83 -3.13 8.86
CA CYS A 288 14.34 -1.77 8.70
C CYS A 288 13.31 -1.67 7.57
N ALA A 289 13.53 -2.33 6.42
CA ALA A 289 12.59 -2.38 5.31
C ALA A 289 11.27 -3.04 5.71
N ALA A 290 11.31 -4.23 6.33
CA ALA A 290 10.15 -4.93 6.84
C ALA A 290 9.34 -4.09 7.84
N ALA A 291 10.03 -3.36 8.73
CA ALA A 291 9.38 -2.47 9.69
C ALA A 291 8.56 -1.36 8.99
N THR A 292 8.96 -0.88 7.80
CA THR A 292 8.16 0.11 7.04
C THR A 292 6.82 -0.46 6.58
N TYR A 293 6.76 -1.75 6.26
CA TYR A 293 5.52 -2.45 5.92
C TYR A 293 4.62 -2.66 7.14
N ILE A 294 5.21 -3.00 8.29
CA ILE A 294 4.48 -3.09 9.57
C ILE A 294 3.89 -1.72 9.94
N VAL A 295 4.68 -0.65 9.84
CA VAL A 295 4.20 0.73 10.07
C VAL A 295 3.05 1.06 9.13
N SER A 296 3.15 0.71 7.84
CA SER A 296 2.08 0.95 6.85
C SER A 296 0.78 0.19 7.18
N LEU A 297 0.90 -1.03 7.70
CA LEU A 297 -0.22 -1.84 8.17
C LEU A 297 -0.90 -1.17 9.38
N LEU A 298 -0.13 -0.81 10.41
CA LEU A 298 -0.64 -0.15 11.61
C LEU A 298 -1.25 1.22 11.30
N ALA A 299 -0.57 2.02 10.47
CA ALA A 299 -1.05 3.32 10.03
C ALA A 299 -2.38 3.21 9.28
N THR A 300 -2.60 2.14 8.51
CA THR A 300 -3.87 1.89 7.82
C THR A 300 -5.02 1.66 8.80
N GLY A 301 -4.80 0.85 9.85
CA GLY A 301 -5.81 0.64 10.89
C GLY A 301 -6.10 1.90 11.69
N ALA A 302 -5.06 2.55 12.20
CA ALA A 302 -5.18 3.77 13.02
C ALA A 302 -5.86 4.93 12.26
N SER A 303 -5.48 5.13 10.99
CA SER A 303 -6.11 6.17 10.16
C SER A 303 -7.57 5.88 9.84
N LEU A 304 -7.94 4.62 9.59
CA LEU A 304 -9.34 4.26 9.34
C LEU A 304 -10.19 4.40 10.60
N TRP A 305 -9.63 4.06 11.77
CA TRP A 305 -10.28 4.30 13.05
C TRP A 305 -10.55 5.79 13.27
N ALA A 306 -9.56 6.65 13.05
CA ALA A 306 -9.70 8.10 13.18
C ALA A 306 -10.73 8.67 12.19
N ALA A 307 -10.69 8.20 10.94
CA ALA A 307 -11.64 8.58 9.89
C ALA A 307 -13.10 8.25 10.26
N LEU A 308 -13.33 7.04 10.79
CA LEU A 308 -14.66 6.64 11.25
C LEU A 308 -15.13 7.45 12.45
N ARG A 309 -14.24 7.79 13.40
CA ARG A 309 -14.57 8.66 14.54
C ARG A 309 -14.99 10.06 14.08
N VAL A 310 -14.22 10.68 13.18
CA VAL A 310 -14.55 12.01 12.65
C VAL A 310 -15.89 11.98 11.91
N LYS A 311 -16.08 10.99 11.03
CA LYS A 311 -17.36 10.80 10.34
C LYS A 311 -18.50 10.68 11.36
N ASP A 312 -18.36 9.80 12.35
CA ASP A 312 -19.40 9.52 13.34
C ASP A 312 -19.77 10.75 14.17
N ILE A 313 -18.79 11.59 14.53
CA ILE A 313 -19.02 12.86 15.23
C ILE A 313 -19.86 13.81 14.37
N ILE A 314 -19.54 13.95 13.08
CA ILE A 314 -20.29 14.83 12.16
C ILE A 314 -21.70 14.28 11.93
N THR A 315 -21.85 12.96 11.87
CA THR A 315 -23.15 12.28 11.71
C THR A 315 -23.81 11.93 13.03
N ALA A 316 -23.38 12.48 14.17
CA ALA A 316 -24.09 12.26 15.43
C ALA A 316 -25.46 12.98 15.36
N PRO A 317 -26.55 12.38 15.85
CA PRO A 317 -27.82 13.08 15.98
C PRO A 317 -27.64 14.32 16.87
N SER A 318 -28.26 15.42 16.48
CA SER A 318 -28.26 16.69 17.23
C SER A 318 -29.10 16.54 18.51
N GLY A 319 -28.55 15.84 19.50
CA GLY A 319 -29.14 15.60 20.82
C GLY A 319 -28.09 15.23 21.89
N HIS A 320 -26.91 14.74 21.49
CA HIS A 320 -25.78 14.48 22.40
C HIS A 320 -24.80 15.66 22.48
N LYS A 321 -25.28 16.86 22.82
CA LYS A 321 -24.42 17.98 23.26
C LYS A 321 -24.37 18.17 24.77
N ASN A 322 -24.86 17.20 25.54
CA ASN A 322 -24.67 17.22 26.99
C ASN A 322 -23.92 15.98 27.46
N ILE A 323 -23.01 16.25 28.40
CA ILE A 323 -22.21 15.33 29.21
C ILE A 323 -20.89 14.88 28.57
N GLN A 324 -19.91 15.79 28.57
CA GLN A 324 -18.62 15.55 29.26
C GLN A 324 -18.16 16.87 29.91
N LYS A 325 -18.83 17.22 31.01
CA LYS A 325 -18.23 17.91 32.15
C LYS A 325 -18.47 17.02 33.35
N VAL A 326 -17.49 16.17 33.67
CA VAL A 326 -17.03 15.84 35.03
C VAL A 326 -15.55 15.55 34.89
#